data_AF-A0A1B6NQG9-F1
#
_entry.id   AF-A0A1B6NQG9-F1
#
_cell.length_a   1.000
_cell.length_b   1.000
_cell.length_c   1.000
_cell.angle_alpha   90.00
_cell.angle_beta   90.00
_cell.angle_gamma   90.00
#
_symmetry.space_group_name_H-M   'P 1'
#
loop_
_entity.id
_entity.type
_entity.pdbx_description
1 polymer ?
#
loop_
_entity_poly.entity_id
_entity_poly.type
_entity_poly.pdbx_seq_one_letter_code
_entity_poly.pdbx_strand_id
1 'polypeptide(L)' 'DSYSGLHLYVIRLHLDKISKTHLEVFNGMREAGILVNLHYIPVHLQPYYQEMGFKEGQFPEAEQYYKKLSVCLCSQP' A
#
# COMPACT_ATOMS: atom_id res chain seq x y z
N ASP A 1 -1.95 28.02 -5.98
CA ASP A 1 -1.59 26.84 -5.19
C ASP A 1 -2.83 26.18 -4.62
N SER A 2 -2.99 24.87 -4.88
CA SER A 2 -4.01 24.05 -4.22
C SER A 2 -3.32 23.20 -3.17
N TYR A 3 -3.71 23.37 -1.91
CA TYR A 3 -3.18 22.59 -0.80
C TYR A 3 -3.85 21.21 -0.79
N SER A 4 -3.08 20.16 -0.49
CA SER A 4 -3.64 18.81 -0.36
C SER A 4 -4.64 18.78 0.80
N GLY A 5 -5.83 18.22 0.57
CA GLY A 5 -6.86 18.07 1.60
C GLY A 5 -6.54 17.07 2.72
N LEU A 6 -5.31 16.51 2.72
CA LEU A 6 -4.82 15.53 3.72
C LEU A 6 -5.77 14.33 3.92
N HIS A 7 -6.47 13.92 2.86
CA HIS A 7 -7.44 12.83 2.92
C HIS A 7 -6.80 11.49 3.30
N LEU A 8 -5.56 11.23 2.87
CA LEU A 8 -4.83 10.01 3.16
C LEU A 8 -3.39 10.35 3.56
N TYR A 9 -2.97 9.84 4.71
CA TYR A 9 -1.57 9.89 5.13
C TYR A 9 -0.85 8.64 4.65
N VAL A 10 -0.17 8.77 3.53
CA VAL A 10 0.53 7.68 2.85
C VAL A 10 1.94 7.55 3.42
N ILE A 11 2.27 6.39 4.00
CA ILE A 11 3.62 6.09 4.48
C ILE A 11 4.24 4.98 3.62
N ARG A 12 5.53 5.13 3.29
CA ARG A 12 6.27 4.12 2.53
C ARG A 12 7.20 3.38 3.48
N LEU A 13 7.07 2.06 3.54
CA LEU A 13 7.94 1.22 4.34
C LEU A 13 9.21 0.94 3.55
N HIS A 14 10.35 1.29 4.16
CA HIS A 14 11.66 0.94 3.64
C HIS A 14 12.00 -0.48 4.07
N LEU A 15 11.42 -1.47 3.40
CA LEU A 15 11.66 -2.91 3.66
C LEU A 15 13.16 -3.26 3.62
N ASP A 16 13.96 -2.51 2.87
CA ASP A 16 15.42 -2.68 2.81
C ASP A 16 16.14 -2.33 4.14
N LYS A 17 15.47 -1.63 5.06
CA LYS A 17 16.00 -1.17 6.35
C LYS A 17 15.37 -1.87 7.56
N ILE A 18 14.35 -2.69 7.36
CA ILE A 18 13.63 -3.41 8.41
C ILE A 18 13.65 -4.90 8.13
N SER A 19 13.90 -5.70 9.16
CA SER A 19 13.87 -7.16 9.07
C SER A 19 12.45 -7.74 9.04
N LYS A 20 11.43 -6.90 9.23
CA LYS A 20 10.02 -7.28 9.22
C LYS A 20 9.43 -7.12 7.82
N THR A 21 8.63 -8.10 7.43
CA THR A 21 7.82 -8.06 6.21
C THR A 21 6.72 -7.01 6.30
N HIS A 22 6.21 -6.58 5.14
CA HIS A 22 5.06 -5.65 5.06
C HIS A 22 3.86 -6.16 5.88
N LEU A 23 3.60 -7.46 5.84
CA LEU A 23 2.50 -8.09 6.58
C LEU A 23 2.71 -8.02 8.10
N GLU A 24 3.92 -8.25 8.59
CA GLU A 24 4.23 -8.16 10.03
C GLU A 24 4.11 -6.73 10.55
N VAL A 25 4.54 -5.73 9.77
CA VAL A 25 4.34 -4.32 10.13
C VAL A 25 2.85 -3.97 10.14
N PHE A 26 2.11 -4.44 9.15
CA PHE A 26 0.66 -4.21 9.06
C PHE A 26 -0.09 -4.84 10.24
N ASN A 27 0.23 -6.09 10.58
CA ASN A 27 -0.36 -6.78 11.72
C ASN A 27 0.02 -6.10 13.05
N GLY A 28 1.30 -5.72 13.22
CA GLY A 28 1.75 -5.00 14.42
C GLY A 28 1.07 -3.64 14.59
N MET A 29 0.82 -2.92 13.51
CA MET A 29 0.04 -1.67 13.54
C MET A 29 -1.41 -1.93 13.95
N ARG A 30 -2.05 -2.97 13.40
CA ARG A 30 -3.42 -3.36 13.80
C ARG A 30 -3.50 -3.80 15.27
N GLU A 31 -2.53 -4.57 15.75
CA GLU A 31 -2.44 -4.99 17.16
C GLU A 31 -2.24 -3.80 18.10
N ALA A 32 -1.51 -2.77 17.66
CA ALA A 32 -1.34 -1.52 18.39
C ALA A 32 -2.58 -0.58 18.34
N GLY A 33 -3.70 -1.03 17.75
CA GLY A 33 -4.92 -0.22 17.61
C GLY A 33 -4.85 0.81 16.47
N ILE A 34 -3.82 0.76 15.63
CA ILE A 34 -3.66 1.65 14.48
C ILE A 34 -4.33 1.02 13.27
N LEU A 35 -5.43 1.63 12.81
CA LEU A 35 -6.11 1.22 11.59
C LEU A 35 -5.27 1.60 10.37
N VAL A 36 -4.82 0.57 9.66
CA VAL A 36 -4.05 0.65 8.41
C VAL A 36 -4.81 0.02 7.25
N ASN A 37 -4.63 0.59 6.07
CA ASN A 37 -5.26 0.15 4.83
C ASN A 37 -4.23 0.04 3.68
N LEU A 38 -4.46 -0.84 2.71
CA LEU A 38 -3.57 -0.99 1.55
C LEU A 38 -4.19 -0.29 0.35
N HIS A 39 -3.52 0.74 -0.15
CA HIS A 39 -4.09 1.62 -1.16
C HIS A 39 -3.02 2.02 -2.18
N TYR A 40 -2.95 1.43 -3.36
CA TYR A 40 -3.91 0.51 -3.99
C TYR A 40 -3.21 -0.70 -4.58
N ILE A 41 -3.93 -1.82 -4.61
CA ILE A 41 -3.57 -2.97 -5.46
C ILE A 41 -3.50 -2.46 -6.91
N PRO A 42 -2.39 -2.73 -7.64
CA PRO A 42 -2.27 -2.32 -9.03
C PRO A 42 -3.45 -2.82 -9.86
N VAL A 43 -4.07 -1.91 -10.63
CA VAL A 43 -5.32 -2.17 -11.34
C VAL A 43 -5.18 -3.35 -12.32
N HIS A 44 -4.02 -3.48 -12.95
CA HIS A 44 -3.71 -4.55 -13.91
C HIS A 44 -3.63 -5.96 -13.28
N LEU A 45 -3.50 -6.04 -11.95
CA LEU A 45 -3.53 -7.29 -11.21
C LEU A 45 -4.94 -7.68 -10.73
N GLN A 46 -5.94 -6.82 -10.94
CA GLN A 46 -7.32 -7.17 -10.59
C GLN A 46 -7.90 -8.19 -11.59
N PRO A 47 -8.78 -9.11 -11.15
CA PRO A 47 -9.26 -10.23 -11.98
C PRO A 47 -9.80 -9.80 -13.34
N TYR A 48 -10.57 -8.70 -13.38
CA TYR A 48 -11.14 -8.17 -14.62
C TYR A 48 -10.08 -7.75 -15.65
N TYR A 49 -8.97 -7.14 -15.20
CA TYR A 49 -7.90 -6.72 -16.10
C TYR A 49 -6.97 -7.90 -16.45
N GLN A 50 -6.83 -8.87 -15.56
CA GLN A 50 -6.12 -10.12 -15.90
C GLN A 50 -6.82 -10.87 -17.05
N GLU A 51 -8.15 -10.88 -17.06
CA GLU A 51 -8.95 -11.45 -18.16
C GLU A 51 -8.78 -10.68 -19.49
N MET A 52 -8.43 -9.39 -19.45
CA MET A 52 -8.07 -8.59 -20.62
C MET A 52 -6.64 -8.86 -21.14
N GLY A 53 -5.89 -9.77 -20.50
CA GLY A 53 -4.55 -10.16 -20.89
C GLY A 53 -3.43 -9.41 -20.18
N PHE A 54 -3.75 -8.59 -19.18
CA PHE A 54 -2.73 -7.97 -18.34
C PHE A 54 -2.09 -9.00 -17.39
N LYS A 55 -0.77 -8.89 -17.19
CA LYS A 55 0.03 -9.82 -16.40
C LYS A 55 0.95 -9.09 -15.43
N GLU A 56 1.27 -9.77 -14.34
CA GLU A 56 2.33 -9.33 -13.43
C GLU A 56 3.66 -9.17 -14.20
N GLY A 57 4.39 -8.09 -13.91
CA GLY A 57 5.64 -7.73 -14.58
C GLY A 57 5.49 -6.76 -15.76
N GLN A 58 4.27 -6.46 -16.21
CA GLN A 58 4.06 -5.46 -17.28
C GLN A 58 4.25 -4.02 -16.79
N PHE A 59 4.00 -3.76 -15.51
CA PHE A 59 4.15 -2.44 -14.88
C PHE A 59 5.00 -2.53 -13.62
N PRO A 60 6.33 -2.75 -13.75
CA PRO A 60 7.22 -3.05 -12.63
C PRO A 60 7.28 -1.90 -11.60
N GLU A 61 7.20 -0.65 -12.04
CA GLU A 61 7.20 0.51 -11.14
C GLU A 61 5.94 0.59 -10.28
N ALA A 62 4.77 0.30 -10.85
CA ALA A 62 3.51 0.28 -10.10
C ALA A 62 3.48 -0.86 -9.07
N GLU A 63 4.00 -2.03 -9.45
CA GLU A 63 4.11 -3.19 -8.57
C GLU A 63 5.11 -2.97 -7.44
N GLN A 64 6.27 -2.38 -7.75
CA GLN A 64 7.26 -2.00 -6.73
C GLN A 64 6.72 -0.92 -5.79
N TYR A 65 5.96 0.03 -6.32
CA TYR A 65 5.31 1.05 -5.50
C TYR A 65 4.35 0.40 -4.51
N TYR A 66 3.47 -0.49 -4.96
CA TYR A 66 2.54 -1.24 -4.11
C TYR A 66 3.25 -2.04 -3.01
N LYS A 67 4.34 -2.76 -3.34
CA LYS A 67 5.11 -3.56 -2.38
C LYS A 67 5.70 -2.74 -1.23
N LYS A 68 5.99 -1.45 -1.47
CA LYS A 68 6.63 -0.55 -0.48
C LYS A 68 5.62 0.33 0.26
N LEU A 69 4.32 0.18 0.00
CA LEU A 69 3.31 1.15 0.40
C LEU A 69 2.36 0.61 1.46
N SER A 70 2.27 1.31 2.59
CA SER A 70 1.24 1.11 3.61
C SER A 70 0.45 2.41 3.75
N VAL A 71 -0.87 2.40 3.56
CA VAL A 71 -1.69 3.62 3.59
C VAL A 71 -2.54 3.72 4.84
N CYS A 72 -2.67 4.96 5.31
CA CYS A 72 -3.58 5.45 6.32
C CYS A 72 -3.26 5.02 7.75
N LEU A 73 -2.87 5.98 8.58
CA LEU A 73 -3.21 6.01 9.99
C LEU A 73 -4.62 6.60 10.08
N CYS A 74 -5.64 5.79 10.37
CA CYS A 74 -6.87 6.36 10.92
C CYS A 74 -6.60 6.60 12.41
N SER A 75 -6.21 7.83 12.77
CA SER A 75 -6.24 8.25 14.18
C SER A 75 -7.70 8.22 14.62
N GLN A 76 -8.11 7.20 15.38
CA GLN A 76 -9.35 7.34 16.13
C GLN A 76 -9.17 8.48 17.15
N PRO A 77 -10.19 9.32 17.36
CA PRO A 77 -10.21 10.27 18.46
C PRO A 77 -10.24 9.57 19.83
#